data_AF-A0A359MP12-F1
#
_entry.id   AF-A0A359MP12-F1
#
_cell.length_a   1.000
_cell.length_b   1.000
_cell.length_c   1.000
_cell.angle_alpha   90.00
_cell.angle_beta   90.00
_cell.angle_gamma   90.00
#
_symmetry.space_group_name_H-M   'P 1'
#
loop_
_entity.id
_entity.type
_entity.pdbx_description
1 polymer ?
#
loop_
_entity_poly.entity_id
_entity_poly.type
_entity_poly.pdbx_seq_one_letter_code
_entity_poly.pdbx_strand_id
1 'polypeptide(L)'
;EIIVIRDKYGDDRRTSIGYDEFDISMEDLIPNENTVIAMTHLGYIKRMTIDNFKSQHRGGKGIKGMHTIDDDFIEELLMTTNHHYIMFFTNKGKVYRLKAYEIPEAGRTARGTAIVNLLQLLPEERITAVIPLKEYKKGRYLFMATRNGIVKKTPIKDYENIRKTGLQAINLREDDELIEVKSTNQKKDIFLVTKNGMCIRFNERDVRPTGRTSMGVIGMNLTADDQIVGMQLDTQGKYLLFVSENGMGKLTDLEEFTVQRRGGKGVKCYKITDKTGDVIGVKAVDDDNEVMIITTEGIVIRLSVSDISILGRITSGVKLININSESNITVASVMKVKESEANTDEEIIRNLEKELDEEDDGTGEAEEYAEDEEDTKDDDLMEDSPEDTDEDSEE
;
A
#
# COMPACT_ATOMS: atom_id res chain seq x y z
N GLU A 1 -29.86 33.61 -34.90
CA GLU A 1 -31.29 33.87 -34.61
C GLU A 1 -31.64 33.72 -33.13
N ILE A 2 -31.38 32.56 -32.49
CA ILE A 2 -31.69 32.31 -31.06
C ILE A 2 -31.00 33.29 -30.09
N ILE A 3 -29.75 33.71 -30.39
CA ILE A 3 -29.00 34.69 -29.57
C ILE A 3 -29.72 36.05 -29.52
N VAL A 4 -30.25 36.51 -30.66
CA VAL A 4 -30.94 37.80 -30.77
C VAL A 4 -32.25 37.80 -29.98
N ILE A 5 -32.93 36.65 -29.91
CA ILE A 5 -34.16 36.47 -29.11
C ILE A 5 -33.82 36.46 -27.61
N ARG A 6 -32.77 35.76 -27.20
CA ARG A 6 -32.29 35.75 -25.81
C ARG A 6 -31.93 37.15 -25.33
N ASP A 7 -31.19 37.93 -26.13
CA ASP A 7 -30.73 39.25 -25.72
C ASP A 7 -31.86 40.29 -25.63
N LYS A 8 -32.96 40.08 -26.37
CA LYS A 8 -34.11 40.99 -26.40
C LYS A 8 -35.19 40.66 -25.36
N TYR A 9 -35.31 39.39 -24.97
CA TYR A 9 -36.41 38.91 -24.11
C TYR A 9 -35.94 38.12 -22.88
N GLY A 10 -34.63 38.01 -22.65
CA GLY A 10 -34.10 37.37 -21.44
C GLY A 10 -34.34 38.24 -20.20
N ASP A 11 -34.77 37.62 -19.12
CA ASP A 11 -34.87 38.22 -17.80
C ASP A 11 -34.12 37.38 -16.75
N ASP A 12 -33.78 38.01 -15.64
CA ASP A 12 -33.15 37.31 -14.53
C ASP A 12 -34.15 36.36 -13.87
N ARG A 13 -33.66 35.17 -13.50
CA ARG A 13 -34.49 34.16 -12.86
C ARG A 13 -35.00 34.70 -11.52
N ARG A 14 -36.32 34.87 -11.43
CA ARG A 14 -37.00 35.41 -10.24
C ARG A 14 -37.03 34.44 -9.05
N THR A 15 -36.88 33.14 -9.31
CA THR A 15 -36.87 32.09 -8.29
C THR A 15 -35.43 31.69 -7.95
N SER A 16 -35.18 31.29 -6.71
CA SER A 16 -33.96 30.60 -6.28
C SER A 16 -34.24 29.12 -6.08
N ILE A 17 -33.32 28.24 -6.46
CA ILE A 17 -33.38 26.82 -6.03
C ILE A 17 -32.59 26.76 -4.73
N GLY A 18 -33.28 26.56 -3.62
CA GLY A 18 -32.66 26.32 -2.31
C GLY A 18 -32.39 24.84 -2.10
N TYR A 19 -31.60 24.51 -1.07
CA TYR A 19 -31.53 23.15 -0.54
C TYR A 19 -32.82 22.86 0.22
N ASP A 20 -33.42 21.69 0.00
CA ASP A 20 -34.56 21.24 0.79
C ASP A 20 -34.05 20.86 2.18
N GLU A 21 -34.59 21.47 3.25
CA GLU A 21 -34.23 21.14 4.64
C GLU A 21 -34.54 19.67 5.01
N PHE A 22 -35.28 18.97 4.14
CA PHE A 22 -35.64 17.56 4.26
C PHE A 22 -34.94 16.61 3.28
N ASP A 23 -33.91 17.05 2.55
CA ASP A 23 -33.10 16.16 1.70
C ASP A 23 -32.15 15.31 2.57
N ILE A 24 -32.74 14.42 3.37
CA ILE A 24 -32.03 13.45 4.21
C ILE A 24 -31.33 12.48 3.26
N SER A 25 -30.00 12.52 3.26
CA SER A 25 -29.22 11.56 2.50
C SER A 25 -29.29 10.18 3.16
N MET A 26 -29.09 9.11 2.39
CA MET A 26 -28.99 7.77 3.00
C MET A 26 -27.86 7.70 4.04
N GLU A 27 -26.83 8.53 3.91
CA GLU A 27 -25.72 8.62 4.87
C GLU A 27 -26.18 9.15 6.23
N ASP A 28 -27.12 10.11 6.26
CA ASP A 28 -27.68 10.69 7.49
C ASP A 28 -28.51 9.69 8.32
N LEU A 29 -29.02 8.64 7.66
CA LEU A 29 -29.75 7.55 8.33
C LEU A 29 -28.82 6.48 8.94
N ILE A 30 -27.53 6.52 8.60
CA ILE A 30 -26.57 5.50 9.01
C ILE A 30 -25.75 6.07 10.17
N PRO A 31 -25.69 5.40 11.33
CA PRO A 31 -24.93 5.90 12.47
C PRO A 31 -23.43 5.86 12.17
N ASN A 32 -22.71 6.90 12.60
CA ASN A 32 -21.26 6.98 12.45
C ASN A 32 -20.54 6.21 13.57
N GLU A 33 -20.58 4.88 13.48
CA GLU A 33 -20.01 3.95 14.46
C GLU A 33 -18.74 3.29 13.94
N ASN A 34 -17.87 2.89 14.87
CA ASN A 34 -16.70 2.08 14.56
C ASN A 34 -17.13 0.72 14.03
N THR A 35 -16.47 0.29 12.97
CA THR A 35 -16.75 -0.95 12.26
C THR A 35 -15.46 -1.60 11.81
N VAL A 36 -15.48 -2.93 11.74
CA VAL A 36 -14.38 -3.73 11.25
C VAL A 36 -14.67 -4.13 9.81
N ILE A 37 -13.69 -3.92 8.94
CA ILE A 37 -13.73 -4.36 7.56
C ILE A 37 -12.76 -5.53 7.44
N ALA A 38 -13.28 -6.63 6.88
CA ALA A 38 -12.49 -7.79 6.57
C ALA A 38 -12.55 -8.04 5.06
N MET A 39 -11.37 -8.18 4.44
CA MET A 39 -11.23 -8.61 3.06
C MET A 39 -10.44 -9.91 3.03
N THR A 40 -10.93 -10.89 2.29
CA THR A 40 -10.32 -12.20 2.14
C THR A 40 -9.37 -12.24 0.95
N HIS A 41 -8.51 -13.25 0.92
CA HIS A 41 -7.57 -13.46 -0.18
C HIS A 41 -8.25 -13.66 -1.53
N LEU A 42 -9.40 -14.35 -1.56
CA LEU A 42 -10.20 -14.52 -2.77
C LEU A 42 -10.97 -13.25 -3.18
N GLY A 43 -10.78 -12.13 -2.46
CA GLY A 43 -11.39 -10.85 -2.78
C GLY A 43 -12.84 -10.73 -2.33
N TYR A 44 -13.26 -11.48 -1.31
CA TYR A 44 -14.53 -11.21 -0.63
C TYR A 44 -14.33 -10.14 0.43
N ILE A 45 -15.25 -9.19 0.52
CA ILE A 45 -15.21 -8.11 1.50
C ILE A 45 -16.51 -8.09 2.31
N LYS A 46 -16.39 -7.77 3.59
CA LYS A 46 -17.53 -7.58 4.49
C LYS A 46 -17.25 -6.52 5.54
N ARG A 47 -18.34 -5.92 6.01
CA ARG A 47 -18.38 -5.05 7.18
C ARG A 47 -18.93 -5.80 8.38
N MET A 48 -18.37 -5.58 9.56
CA MET A 48 -18.79 -6.16 10.83
C MET A 48 -18.88 -5.07 11.89
N THR A 49 -19.95 -5.09 12.69
CA THR A 49 -19.99 -4.30 13.92
C THR A 49 -18.98 -4.85 14.94
N ILE A 50 -18.57 -4.03 15.91
CA ILE A 50 -17.69 -4.46 17.00
C ILE A 50 -18.32 -5.65 17.75
N ASP A 51 -19.63 -5.63 17.97
CA ASP A 51 -20.33 -6.71 18.66
C ASP A 51 -20.32 -8.01 17.86
N ASN A 52 -20.53 -7.95 16.54
CA ASN A 52 -20.41 -9.11 15.65
C ASN A 52 -18.97 -9.65 15.57
N PHE A 53 -17.98 -8.78 15.78
CA PHE A 53 -16.57 -9.20 15.86
C PHE A 53 -16.27 -9.89 17.19
N LYS A 54 -16.74 -9.32 18.31
CA LYS A 54 -16.59 -9.80 19.69
C LYS A 54 -17.45 -11.01 20.06
N SER A 55 -18.43 -11.39 19.24
CA SER A 55 -19.42 -12.41 19.59
C SER A 55 -18.79 -13.81 19.64
N GLN A 56 -18.00 -14.06 20.69
CA GLN A 56 -17.60 -15.34 21.20
C GLN A 56 -17.96 -15.38 22.69
N HIS A 57 -18.72 -16.40 23.09
CA HIS A 57 -19.05 -16.60 24.49
C HIS A 57 -17.79 -16.94 25.30
N ARG A 58 -17.58 -16.24 26.42
CA ARG A 58 -16.62 -16.62 27.47
C ARG A 58 -16.86 -18.09 27.85
N GLY A 59 -15.84 -18.95 27.71
CA GLY A 59 -15.87 -20.35 28.18
C GLY A 59 -16.00 -21.45 27.11
N GLY A 60 -15.88 -21.16 25.82
CA GLY A 60 -15.88 -22.17 24.75
C GLY A 60 -14.48 -22.59 24.31
N LYS A 61 -14.21 -23.90 24.26
CA LYS A 61 -13.03 -24.51 23.60
C LYS A 61 -12.77 -23.87 22.23
N GLY A 62 -11.50 -23.51 21.97
CA GLY A 62 -10.86 -23.25 20.67
C GLY A 62 -11.74 -22.92 19.47
N ILE A 63 -11.57 -21.73 18.92
CA ILE A 63 -12.33 -21.20 17.79
C ILE A 63 -12.02 -22.04 16.54
N LYS A 64 -13.05 -22.66 15.95
CA LYS A 64 -13.06 -22.83 14.50
C LYS A 64 -13.32 -21.43 13.94
N GLY A 65 -12.27 -20.77 13.45
CA GLY A 65 -12.40 -19.61 12.56
C GLY A 65 -13.35 -19.94 11.41
N MET A 66 -13.75 -18.91 10.64
CA MET A 66 -14.53 -19.05 9.41
C MET A 66 -14.24 -20.40 8.76
N HIS A 67 -15.26 -21.26 8.62
CA HIS A 67 -15.09 -22.58 8.02
C HIS A 67 -14.18 -22.42 6.79
N THR A 68 -12.93 -22.88 6.87
CA THR A 68 -11.97 -23.03 5.76
C THR A 68 -12.44 -24.15 4.84
N ILE A 69 -13.74 -24.17 4.57
CA ILE A 69 -14.28 -24.82 3.40
C ILE A 69 -13.76 -23.88 2.30
N ASP A 70 -12.71 -24.30 1.58
CA ASP A 70 -12.12 -23.66 0.38
C ASP A 70 -10.89 -22.73 0.56
N ASP A 71 -10.03 -22.92 1.57
CA ASP A 71 -8.72 -22.23 1.67
C ASP A 71 -8.75 -20.68 1.64
N ASP A 72 -9.91 -20.06 1.92
CA ASP A 72 -10.08 -18.61 1.97
C ASP A 72 -9.87 -18.08 3.40
N PHE A 73 -9.05 -17.04 3.54
CA PHE A 73 -8.68 -16.44 4.82
C PHE A 73 -8.64 -14.92 4.69
N ILE A 74 -8.67 -14.23 5.83
CA ILE A 74 -8.68 -12.77 5.89
C ILE A 74 -7.28 -12.25 5.54
N GLU A 75 -7.16 -11.55 4.43
CA GLU A 75 -5.93 -10.89 3.97
C GLU A 75 -5.79 -9.50 4.61
N GLU A 76 -6.88 -8.74 4.68
CA GLU A 76 -6.91 -7.42 5.32
C GLU A 76 -7.99 -7.37 6.39
N LEU A 77 -7.59 -6.93 7.59
CA LEU A 77 -8.47 -6.59 8.69
C LEU A 77 -8.15 -5.15 9.10
N LEU A 78 -9.14 -4.28 9.09
CA LEU A 78 -8.97 -2.88 9.44
C LEU A 78 -10.19 -2.37 10.19
N MET A 79 -9.98 -1.43 11.11
CA MET A 79 -11.06 -0.72 11.76
C MET A 79 -11.19 0.67 11.15
N THR A 80 -12.43 1.11 10.99
CA THR A 80 -12.76 2.45 10.51
C THR A 80 -14.14 2.82 11.02
N THR A 81 -14.72 3.92 10.55
CA THR A 81 -16.12 4.27 10.85
C THR A 81 -16.99 4.08 9.62
N ASN A 82 -18.30 3.91 9.81
CA ASN A 82 -19.25 3.74 8.72
C ASN A 82 -19.14 4.84 7.64
N HIS A 83 -18.85 6.08 8.05
CA HIS A 83 -18.79 7.25 7.17
C HIS A 83 -17.42 7.48 6.54
N HIS A 84 -16.37 6.79 6.97
CA HIS A 84 -15.05 6.93 6.35
C HIS A 84 -15.00 6.27 4.98
N TYR A 85 -14.10 6.77 4.13
CA TYR A 85 -13.82 6.14 2.85
C TYR A 85 -12.80 5.02 3.02
N ILE A 86 -12.90 4.03 2.15
CA ILE A 86 -11.92 2.98 1.98
C ILE A 86 -11.45 3.04 0.54
N MET A 87 -10.14 3.22 0.35
CA MET A 87 -9.50 3.34 -0.94
C MET A 87 -8.93 2.00 -1.37
N PHE A 88 -9.26 1.57 -2.58
CA PHE A 88 -8.80 0.32 -3.18
C PHE A 88 -7.88 0.63 -4.35
N PHE A 89 -6.61 0.29 -4.22
CA PHE A 89 -5.60 0.47 -5.27
C PHE A 89 -5.40 -0.81 -6.04
N THR A 90 -5.24 -0.70 -7.35
CA THR A 90 -5.14 -1.86 -8.24
C THR A 90 -3.78 -1.99 -8.89
N ASN A 91 -3.42 -3.20 -9.34
CA ASN A 91 -2.18 -3.46 -10.06
C ASN A 91 -2.03 -2.60 -11.33
N LYS A 92 -3.15 -2.17 -11.94
CA LYS A 92 -3.18 -1.25 -13.09
C LYS A 92 -3.02 0.23 -12.71
N GLY A 93 -2.71 0.53 -11.45
CA GLY A 93 -2.44 1.88 -11.00
C GLY A 93 -3.68 2.76 -10.89
N LYS A 94 -4.87 2.16 -10.76
CA LYS A 94 -6.11 2.88 -10.48
C LYS A 94 -6.45 2.84 -9.00
N VAL A 95 -7.30 3.78 -8.60
CA VAL A 95 -7.89 3.82 -7.28
C VAL A 95 -9.39 3.97 -7.35
N TYR A 96 -10.07 3.18 -6.53
CA TYR A 96 -11.50 3.21 -6.31
C TYR A 96 -11.75 3.58 -4.84
N ARG A 97 -12.96 4.03 -4.53
CA ARG A 97 -13.37 4.25 -3.13
C ARG A 97 -14.79 3.76 -2.90
N LEU A 98 -15.03 3.31 -1.67
CA LEU A 98 -16.35 3.08 -1.12
C LEU A 98 -16.41 3.72 0.26
N LYS A 99 -17.58 4.21 0.66
CA LYS A 99 -17.85 4.45 2.08
C LYS A 99 -17.93 3.09 2.78
N ALA A 100 -17.47 3.02 4.02
CA ALA A 100 -17.50 1.75 4.74
C ALA A 100 -18.92 1.16 4.81
N TYR A 101 -19.96 1.99 5.00
CA TYR A 101 -21.35 1.52 5.01
C TYR A 101 -21.86 0.93 3.68
N GLU A 102 -21.23 1.25 2.54
CA GLU A 102 -21.59 0.68 1.23
C GLU A 102 -21.15 -0.79 1.13
N ILE A 103 -20.23 -1.23 2.00
CA ILE A 103 -19.83 -2.63 2.10
C ILE A 103 -20.91 -3.39 2.89
N PRO A 104 -21.45 -4.49 2.34
CA PRO A 104 -22.47 -5.29 3.00
C PRO A 104 -22.04 -5.78 4.37
N GLU A 105 -22.94 -5.64 5.35
CA GLU A 105 -22.73 -6.19 6.68
C GLU A 105 -22.93 -7.71 6.67
N ALA A 106 -22.02 -8.44 7.32
CA ALA A 106 -22.14 -9.88 7.46
C ALA A 106 -21.53 -10.36 8.77
N GLY A 107 -21.94 -11.54 9.23
CA GLY A 107 -21.35 -12.15 10.44
C GLY A 107 -19.88 -12.56 10.25
N ARG A 108 -19.19 -12.80 11.38
CA ARG A 108 -17.78 -13.21 11.41
C ARG A 108 -17.48 -14.48 10.60
N THR A 109 -18.41 -15.43 10.53
CA THR A 109 -18.25 -16.68 9.76
C THR A 109 -18.71 -16.59 8.30
N ALA A 110 -19.37 -15.50 7.89
CA ALA A 110 -19.82 -15.33 6.51
C ALA A 110 -18.66 -14.91 5.60
N ARG A 111 -18.66 -15.35 4.34
CA ARG A 111 -17.62 -14.95 3.37
C ARG A 111 -17.67 -13.46 3.01
N GLY A 112 -18.86 -12.88 2.94
CA GLY A 112 -19.05 -11.51 2.47
C GLY A 112 -19.42 -11.45 0.98
N THR A 113 -19.20 -10.29 0.36
CA THR A 113 -19.54 -10.05 -1.06
C THR A 113 -18.25 -9.90 -1.87
N ALA A 114 -18.20 -10.48 -3.07
CA ALA A 114 -17.04 -10.35 -3.94
C ALA A 114 -16.81 -8.87 -4.32
N ILE A 115 -15.58 -8.37 -4.17
CA ILE A 115 -15.24 -6.96 -4.38
C ILE A 115 -15.47 -6.49 -5.82
N VAL A 116 -15.36 -7.41 -6.79
CA VAL A 116 -15.69 -7.19 -8.21
C VAL A 116 -17.16 -6.84 -8.45
N ASN A 117 -18.06 -7.16 -7.51
CA ASN A 117 -19.48 -6.77 -7.60
C ASN A 117 -19.73 -5.35 -7.08
N LEU A 118 -18.80 -4.81 -6.29
CA LEU A 118 -18.89 -3.48 -5.69
C LEU A 118 -18.10 -2.45 -6.50
N LEU A 119 -16.98 -2.87 -7.12
CA LEU A 119 -16.08 -2.03 -7.89
C LEU A 119 -16.09 -2.40 -9.37
N GLN A 120 -16.06 -1.38 -10.24
CA GLN A 120 -15.98 -1.55 -11.70
C GLN A 120 -14.52 -1.80 -12.15
N LEU A 121 -14.01 -2.99 -11.83
CA LEU A 121 -12.66 -3.42 -12.20
C LEU A 121 -12.60 -3.84 -13.68
N LEU A 122 -11.48 -3.54 -14.34
CA LEU A 122 -11.17 -4.04 -15.67
C LEU A 122 -10.79 -5.54 -15.63
N PRO A 123 -10.81 -6.25 -16.77
CA PRO A 123 -10.23 -7.59 -16.85
C PRO A 123 -8.77 -7.58 -16.35
N GLU A 124 -8.39 -8.59 -15.56
CA GLU A 124 -7.06 -8.76 -14.96
C GLU A 124 -6.63 -7.64 -13.99
N GLU A 125 -7.56 -6.77 -13.62
CA GLU A 125 -7.35 -5.78 -12.57
C GLU A 125 -7.62 -6.40 -11.20
N ARG A 126 -6.59 -6.41 -10.35
CA ARG A 126 -6.64 -6.94 -8.98
C ARG A 126 -6.26 -5.87 -7.98
N ILE A 127 -6.79 -5.97 -6.78
CA ILE A 127 -6.47 -5.06 -5.68
C ILE A 127 -5.09 -5.41 -5.12
N THR A 128 -4.33 -4.37 -4.78
CA THR A 128 -2.94 -4.44 -4.31
C THR A 128 -2.76 -3.75 -2.96
N ALA A 129 -3.63 -2.80 -2.63
CA ALA A 129 -3.68 -2.18 -1.32
C ALA A 129 -5.10 -1.70 -0.99
N VAL A 130 -5.46 -1.83 0.29
CA VAL A 130 -6.68 -1.28 0.87
C VAL A 130 -6.27 -0.27 1.95
N ILE A 131 -6.69 0.98 1.80
CA ILE A 131 -6.28 2.05 2.72
C ILE A 131 -7.55 2.72 3.25
N PRO A 132 -7.86 2.60 4.56
CA PRO A 132 -8.91 3.40 5.16
C PRO A 132 -8.49 4.87 5.13
N LEU A 133 -9.46 5.74 4.89
CA LEU A 133 -9.25 7.18 4.86
C LEU A 133 -10.35 7.87 5.65
N LYS A 134 -9.99 8.34 6.83
CA LYS A 134 -10.83 9.19 7.68
C LYS A 134 -11.06 10.56 7.04
N GLU A 135 -9.97 11.27 6.78
CA GLU A 135 -10.02 12.64 6.27
C GLU A 135 -8.91 12.95 5.27
N TYR A 136 -9.20 13.86 4.34
CA TYR A 136 -8.23 14.40 3.39
C TYR A 136 -7.33 15.47 4.06
N LYS A 137 -6.47 15.05 5.00
CA LYS A 137 -5.60 15.94 5.78
C LYS A 137 -4.38 16.41 4.96
N LYS A 138 -3.99 17.68 5.13
CA LYS A 138 -2.71 18.19 4.58
C LYS A 138 -1.54 17.48 5.26
N GLY A 139 -0.41 17.31 4.57
CA GLY A 139 0.79 16.68 5.13
C GLY A 139 0.76 15.15 5.18
N ARG A 140 -0.31 14.51 4.69
CA ARG A 140 -0.38 13.06 4.47
C ARG A 140 -0.25 12.73 2.99
N TYR A 141 0.45 11.65 2.70
CA TYR A 141 0.80 11.24 1.34
C TYR A 141 0.56 9.75 1.14
N LEU A 142 0.24 9.38 -0.09
CA LEU A 142 0.22 8.00 -0.55
C LEU A 142 1.52 7.73 -1.28
N PHE A 143 2.31 6.82 -0.71
CA PHE A 143 3.55 6.35 -1.27
C PHE A 143 3.30 5.04 -2.02
N MET A 144 3.67 5.00 -3.29
CA MET A 144 3.43 3.89 -4.21
C MET A 144 4.76 3.32 -4.65
N ALA A 145 4.82 2.00 -4.82
CA ALA A 145 5.93 1.31 -5.45
C ALA A 145 5.42 0.40 -6.56
N THR A 146 6.15 0.35 -7.66
CA THR A 146 5.89 -0.53 -8.80
C THR A 146 6.87 -1.69 -8.84
N ARG A 147 6.50 -2.74 -9.59
CA ARG A 147 7.32 -3.95 -9.78
C ARG A 147 8.69 -3.61 -10.36
N ASN A 148 8.77 -2.62 -11.26
CA ASN A 148 10.02 -2.22 -11.92
C ASN A 148 10.84 -1.18 -11.14
N GLY A 149 10.54 -0.97 -9.84
CA GLY A 149 11.35 -0.11 -8.97
C GLY A 149 11.07 1.38 -9.09
N ILE A 150 9.96 1.77 -9.73
CA ILE A 150 9.48 3.15 -9.71
C ILE A 150 8.69 3.39 -8.43
N VAL A 151 8.92 4.55 -7.82
CA VAL A 151 8.18 5.01 -6.65
C VAL A 151 7.53 6.36 -6.90
N LYS A 152 6.44 6.61 -6.21
CA LYS A 152 5.75 7.89 -6.27
C LYS A 152 5.13 8.27 -4.94
N LYS A 153 5.19 9.56 -4.63
CA LYS A 153 4.50 10.15 -3.48
C LYS A 153 3.46 11.16 -3.99
N THR A 154 2.20 10.95 -3.66
CA THR A 154 1.10 11.86 -4.04
C THR A 154 0.39 12.38 -2.78
N PRO A 155 0.07 13.67 -2.67
CA PRO A 155 -0.75 14.17 -1.56
C PRO A 155 -2.12 13.47 -1.53
N ILE A 156 -2.61 13.11 -0.34
CA ILE A 156 -3.94 12.47 -0.19
C ILE A 156 -5.06 13.34 -0.77
N LYS A 157 -4.94 14.66 -0.67
CA LYS A 157 -5.93 15.63 -1.19
C LYS A 157 -6.24 15.48 -2.68
N ASP A 158 -5.29 15.00 -3.47
CA ASP A 158 -5.51 14.80 -4.90
C ASP A 158 -6.57 13.71 -5.17
N TYR A 159 -6.90 12.90 -4.18
CA TYR A 159 -7.88 11.81 -4.23
C TYR A 159 -9.24 12.15 -3.62
N GLU A 160 -9.52 13.42 -3.33
CA GLU A 160 -10.78 13.88 -2.75
C GLU A 160 -12.01 13.57 -3.63
N ASN A 161 -11.81 13.58 -4.95
CA ASN A 161 -12.89 13.47 -5.92
C ASN A 161 -12.75 12.22 -6.80
N ILE A 162 -12.98 11.02 -6.21
CA ILE A 162 -13.02 9.75 -6.93
C ILE A 162 -14.44 9.43 -7.40
N ARG A 163 -14.57 9.19 -8.71
CA ARG A 163 -15.81 8.74 -9.37
C ARG A 163 -15.96 7.22 -9.24
N LYS A 164 -17.17 6.69 -9.46
CA LYS A 164 -17.43 5.24 -9.41
C LYS A 164 -16.58 4.41 -10.39
N THR A 165 -16.18 5.00 -11.51
CA THR A 165 -15.27 4.39 -12.51
C THR A 165 -13.81 4.31 -12.06
N GLY A 166 -13.50 4.79 -10.86
CA GLY A 166 -12.14 4.96 -10.36
C GLY A 166 -11.44 6.19 -10.92
N LEU A 167 -10.22 6.42 -10.44
CA LEU A 167 -9.29 7.43 -10.91
C LEU A 167 -7.93 6.80 -11.19
N GLN A 168 -7.17 7.39 -12.12
CA GLN A 168 -5.75 7.03 -12.26
C GLN A 168 -5.00 7.51 -11.02
N ALA A 169 -4.30 6.58 -10.36
CA ALA A 169 -3.46 6.84 -9.20
C ALA A 169 -1.99 7.00 -9.58
N ILE A 170 -1.51 6.26 -10.58
CA ILE A 170 -0.16 6.32 -11.16
C ILE A 170 -0.18 5.92 -12.63
N ASN A 171 0.59 6.62 -13.49
CA ASN A 171 0.73 6.20 -14.88
C ASN A 171 1.81 5.11 -14.96
N LEU A 172 1.43 3.91 -15.39
CA LEU A 172 2.31 2.75 -15.49
C LEU A 172 2.75 2.53 -16.95
N ARG A 173 3.92 1.93 -17.12
CA ARG A 173 4.33 1.38 -18.41
C ARG A 173 3.61 0.06 -18.66
N GLU A 174 3.56 -0.40 -19.91
CA GLU A 174 2.83 -1.63 -20.29
C GLU A 174 3.28 -2.86 -19.50
N ASP A 175 4.58 -2.99 -19.22
CA ASP A 175 5.18 -4.11 -18.48
C ASP A 175 5.41 -3.82 -16.99
N ASP A 176 4.70 -2.85 -16.41
CA ASP A 176 4.82 -2.51 -14.99
C ASP A 176 3.49 -2.66 -14.25
N GLU A 177 3.57 -2.99 -12.96
CA GLU A 177 2.42 -3.15 -12.09
C GLU A 177 2.65 -2.38 -10.80
N LEU A 178 1.61 -1.72 -10.30
CA LEU A 178 1.61 -1.24 -8.92
C LEU A 178 1.61 -2.45 -7.99
N ILE A 179 2.54 -2.52 -7.03
CA ILE A 179 2.66 -3.66 -6.11
C ILE A 179 2.16 -3.32 -4.71
N GLU A 180 2.43 -2.11 -4.22
CA GLU A 180 2.07 -1.70 -2.87
C GLU A 180 1.80 -0.19 -2.81
N VAL A 181 0.90 0.19 -1.90
CA VAL A 181 0.64 1.57 -1.52
C VAL A 181 0.64 1.68 0.00
N LYS A 182 1.30 2.71 0.54
CA LYS A 182 1.34 3.00 1.98
C LYS A 182 0.98 4.45 2.24
N SER A 183 0.30 4.70 3.35
CA SER A 183 0.07 6.04 3.88
C SER A 183 1.32 6.52 4.63
N THR A 184 1.74 7.77 4.39
CA THR A 184 3.01 8.34 4.87
C THR A 184 2.85 9.81 5.27
N ASN A 185 3.83 10.37 5.99
CA ASN A 185 3.75 11.69 6.61
C ASN A 185 5.07 12.50 6.54
N GLN A 186 5.92 12.22 5.55
CA GLN A 186 7.25 12.78 5.37
C GLN A 186 8.28 12.45 6.46
N LYS A 187 8.01 11.49 7.33
CA LYS A 187 8.92 11.09 8.43
C LYS A 187 9.29 9.61 8.39
N LYS A 188 8.82 8.86 7.38
CA LYS A 188 9.02 7.41 7.27
C LYS A 188 10.23 7.08 6.40
N ASP A 189 10.88 5.98 6.73
CA ASP A 189 11.83 5.34 5.82
C ASP A 189 11.11 4.26 5.01
N ILE A 190 11.46 4.19 3.73
CA ILE A 190 10.90 3.24 2.77
C ILE A 190 11.93 2.15 2.53
N PHE A 191 11.49 0.90 2.69
CA PHE A 191 12.23 -0.30 2.33
C PHE A 191 11.66 -0.86 1.04
N LEU A 192 12.49 -1.00 0.03
CA LEU A 192 12.16 -1.79 -1.17
C LEU A 192 13.05 -3.02 -1.19
N VAL A 193 12.46 -4.18 -1.47
CA VAL A 193 13.19 -5.45 -1.57
C VAL A 193 12.93 -6.09 -2.93
N THR A 194 13.98 -6.64 -3.51
CA THR A 194 13.94 -7.31 -4.80
C THR A 194 13.90 -8.83 -4.68
N LYS A 195 13.44 -9.50 -5.73
CA LYS A 195 13.43 -10.96 -5.78
C LYS A 195 14.83 -11.57 -5.69
N ASN A 196 15.87 -10.88 -6.19
CA ASN A 196 17.25 -11.33 -6.11
C ASN A 196 17.91 -11.09 -4.73
N GLY A 197 17.14 -10.65 -3.73
CA GLY A 197 17.64 -10.47 -2.37
C GLY A 197 18.46 -9.19 -2.17
N MET A 198 18.11 -8.12 -2.89
CA MET A 198 18.63 -6.77 -2.66
C MET A 198 17.60 -5.93 -1.90
N CYS A 199 18.07 -5.05 -1.01
CA CYS A 199 17.20 -4.14 -0.27
C CYS A 199 17.79 -2.73 -0.26
N ILE A 200 16.94 -1.73 -0.48
CA ILE A 200 17.30 -0.32 -0.28
C ILE A 200 16.38 0.25 0.78
N ARG A 201 16.97 1.00 1.72
CA ARG A 201 16.28 1.82 2.69
C ARG A 201 16.60 3.27 2.37
N PHE A 202 15.59 4.11 2.14
CA PHE A 202 15.78 5.54 1.92
C PHE A 202 14.66 6.32 2.59
N ASN A 203 14.92 7.58 2.91
CA ASN A 203 13.90 8.42 3.53
C ASN A 203 12.86 8.87 2.49
N GLU A 204 11.57 8.87 2.84
CA GLU A 204 10.51 9.24 1.89
C GLU A 204 10.63 10.68 1.35
N ARG A 205 11.40 11.56 2.02
CA ARG A 205 11.69 12.94 1.56
C ARG A 205 12.51 12.98 0.27
N ASP A 206 13.27 11.94 -0.05
CA ASP A 206 14.02 11.82 -1.32
C ASP A 206 13.10 11.77 -2.56
N VAL A 207 11.80 11.54 -2.35
CA VAL A 207 10.77 11.56 -3.37
C VAL A 207 9.90 12.79 -3.17
N ARG A 208 9.99 13.75 -4.10
CA ARG A 208 9.10 14.92 -4.08
C ARG A 208 7.64 14.52 -4.30
N PRO A 209 6.67 15.19 -3.66
CA PRO A 209 5.26 15.01 -3.98
C PRO A 209 4.98 15.39 -5.44
N THR A 210 4.26 14.55 -6.16
CA THR A 210 3.81 14.83 -7.53
C THR A 210 2.33 14.48 -7.71
N GLY A 211 1.71 15.03 -8.75
CA GLY A 211 0.30 14.76 -9.05
C GLY A 211 0.03 13.33 -9.51
N ARG A 212 -1.25 12.95 -9.46
CA ARG A 212 -1.75 11.59 -9.75
C ARG A 212 -1.34 11.01 -11.10
N THR A 213 -1.33 11.81 -12.17
CA THR A 213 -1.05 11.34 -13.54
C THR A 213 0.44 11.17 -13.84
N SER A 214 1.32 11.52 -12.90
CA SER A 214 2.76 11.32 -13.08
C SER A 214 3.17 9.85 -12.97
N MET A 215 4.24 9.48 -13.67
CA MET A 215 4.83 8.13 -13.64
C MET A 215 5.58 7.84 -12.34
N GLY A 216 6.11 8.87 -11.66
CA GLY A 216 7.00 8.70 -10.50
C GLY A 216 8.48 8.82 -10.86
N VAL A 217 9.34 8.39 -9.94
CA VAL A 217 10.80 8.45 -10.05
C VAL A 217 11.42 7.12 -9.64
N ILE A 218 12.68 6.88 -10.00
CA ILE A 218 13.37 5.62 -9.65
C ILE A 218 13.55 5.53 -8.12
N GLY A 219 12.96 4.52 -7.49
CA GLY A 219 13.15 4.21 -6.06
C GLY A 219 14.36 3.31 -5.84
N MET A 220 14.50 2.28 -6.67
CA MET A 220 15.67 1.40 -6.70
C MET A 220 16.10 1.16 -8.15
N ASN A 221 17.40 1.15 -8.41
CA ASN A 221 17.93 0.75 -9.70
C ASN A 221 18.11 -0.77 -9.74
N LEU A 222 17.32 -1.43 -10.58
CA LEU A 222 17.27 -2.88 -10.70
C LEU A 222 18.29 -3.38 -11.73
N THR A 223 18.87 -4.54 -11.47
CA THR A 223 19.62 -5.27 -12.50
C THR A 223 18.67 -5.93 -13.49
N ALA A 224 19.20 -6.40 -14.62
CA ALA A 224 18.42 -7.21 -15.57
C ALA A 224 17.72 -8.38 -14.83
N ASP A 225 16.48 -8.63 -15.23
CA ASP A 225 15.60 -9.66 -14.67
C ASP A 225 15.20 -9.51 -13.20
N ASP A 226 15.62 -8.47 -12.48
CA ASP A 226 15.23 -8.23 -11.08
C ASP A 226 13.95 -7.39 -10.97
N GLN A 227 13.20 -7.58 -9.89
CA GLN A 227 11.89 -6.95 -9.66
C GLN A 227 11.66 -6.70 -8.18
N ILE A 228 10.93 -5.63 -7.84
CA ILE A 228 10.50 -5.40 -6.46
C ILE A 228 9.41 -6.40 -6.09
N VAL A 229 9.59 -7.04 -4.93
CA VAL A 229 8.64 -8.03 -4.36
C VAL A 229 7.91 -7.51 -3.13
N GLY A 230 8.36 -6.40 -2.54
CA GLY A 230 7.66 -5.79 -1.42
C GLY A 230 8.17 -4.39 -1.08
N MET A 231 7.27 -3.61 -0.47
CA MET A 231 7.56 -2.30 0.10
C MET A 231 7.11 -2.25 1.56
N GLN A 232 8.02 -1.92 2.48
CA GLN A 232 7.71 -1.82 3.91
C GLN A 232 8.12 -0.45 4.45
N LEU A 233 7.50 -0.04 5.54
CA LEU A 233 7.89 1.14 6.32
C LEU A 233 8.65 0.73 7.57
N ASP A 234 9.49 1.63 8.08
CA ASP A 234 10.20 1.48 9.36
C ASP A 234 9.29 1.32 10.59
N THR A 235 8.00 1.69 10.48
CA THR A 235 7.05 1.61 11.60
C THR A 235 6.07 0.45 11.51
N GLN A 236 6.29 -0.53 10.63
CA GLN A 236 5.36 -1.66 10.44
C GLN A 236 5.75 -2.94 11.21
N GLY A 237 6.88 -2.91 11.88
CA GLY A 237 7.35 -3.95 12.79
C GLY A 237 8.83 -3.74 13.11
N LYS A 238 9.39 -4.65 13.91
CA LYS A 238 10.82 -4.64 14.28
C LYS A 238 11.72 -5.40 13.30
N TYR A 239 11.19 -6.42 12.64
CA TYR A 239 11.95 -7.27 11.73
C TYR A 239 11.37 -7.23 10.31
N LEU A 240 12.23 -7.42 9.31
CA LEU A 240 11.82 -7.84 7.98
C LEU A 240 11.87 -9.37 7.89
N LEU A 241 10.70 -9.98 7.68
CA LEU A 241 10.58 -11.36 7.24
C LEU A 241 10.88 -11.45 5.75
N PHE A 242 11.77 -12.36 5.38
CA PHE A 242 12.02 -12.76 3.99
C PHE A 242 11.60 -14.20 3.82
N VAL A 243 10.89 -14.49 2.73
CA VAL A 243 10.51 -15.85 2.33
C VAL A 243 10.84 -16.05 0.86
N SER A 244 11.46 -17.18 0.55
CA SER A 244 11.84 -17.58 -0.81
C SER A 244 10.91 -18.62 -1.40
N GLU A 245 10.94 -18.78 -2.72
CA GLU A 245 10.06 -19.68 -3.47
C GLU A 245 10.16 -21.15 -3.04
N ASN A 246 11.33 -21.61 -2.57
CA ASN A 246 11.52 -22.98 -2.09
C ASN A 246 11.22 -23.16 -0.59
N GLY A 247 10.53 -22.20 0.03
CA GLY A 247 10.05 -22.33 1.41
C GLY A 247 11.12 -22.09 2.48
N MET A 248 12.20 -21.41 2.14
CA MET A 248 13.18 -20.92 3.11
C MET A 248 12.84 -19.49 3.53
N GLY A 249 13.26 -19.09 4.71
CA GLY A 249 13.05 -17.72 5.18
C GLY A 249 13.77 -17.40 6.48
N LYS A 250 13.73 -16.12 6.84
CA LYS A 250 14.39 -15.57 8.03
C LYS A 250 13.80 -14.24 8.43
N LEU A 251 14.00 -13.87 9.69
CA LEU A 251 13.85 -12.52 10.18
C LEU A 251 15.21 -11.81 10.15
N THR A 252 15.22 -10.54 9.78
CA THR A 252 16.38 -9.67 9.95
C THR A 252 15.92 -8.35 10.55
N ASP A 253 16.65 -7.85 11.54
CA ASP A 253 16.36 -6.58 12.20
C ASP A 253 16.39 -5.43 11.17
N LEU A 254 15.39 -4.55 11.22
CA LEU A 254 15.31 -3.38 10.34
C LEU A 254 16.52 -2.45 10.52
N GLU A 255 17.15 -2.44 11.70
CA GLU A 255 18.34 -1.65 11.98
C GLU A 255 19.59 -2.14 11.22
N GLU A 256 19.62 -3.38 10.73
CA GLU A 256 20.74 -3.86 9.90
C GLU A 256 20.82 -3.15 8.54
N PHE A 257 19.74 -2.47 8.13
CA PHE A 257 19.64 -1.74 6.88
C PHE A 257 19.91 -0.26 7.11
N THR A 258 21.10 0.18 6.70
CA THR A 258 21.48 1.59 6.74
C THR A 258 20.75 2.39 5.67
N VAL A 259 20.32 3.60 6.03
CA VAL A 259 19.70 4.56 5.10
C VAL A 259 20.69 4.92 3.97
N GLN A 260 20.20 4.93 2.75
CA GLN A 260 20.90 5.28 1.51
C GLN A 260 20.05 6.30 0.73
N ARG A 261 20.64 6.91 -0.30
CA ARG A 261 19.87 7.72 -1.27
C ARG A 261 19.04 6.82 -2.17
N ARG A 262 17.82 7.24 -2.52
CA ARG A 262 17.00 6.49 -3.51
C ARG A 262 17.72 6.34 -4.85
N GLY A 263 17.32 5.34 -5.62
CA GLY A 263 17.89 5.07 -6.95
C GLY A 263 19.22 4.32 -6.92
N GLY A 264 19.74 3.98 -5.73
CA GLY A 264 20.82 3.02 -5.59
C GLY A 264 20.39 1.59 -5.92
N LYS A 265 21.35 0.67 -6.03
CA LYS A 265 21.12 -0.77 -6.17
C LYS A 265 20.72 -1.45 -4.85
N GLY A 266 20.83 -0.73 -3.73
CA GLY A 266 20.66 -1.29 -2.41
C GLY A 266 21.82 -2.19 -1.98
N VAL A 267 21.59 -2.92 -0.90
CA VAL A 267 22.52 -3.82 -0.24
C VAL A 267 21.95 -5.24 -0.22
N LYS A 268 22.82 -6.24 -0.25
CA LYS A 268 22.39 -7.63 -0.19
C LYS A 268 21.70 -7.92 1.15
N CYS A 269 20.47 -8.41 1.09
CA CYS A 269 19.60 -8.70 2.24
C CYS A 269 19.22 -10.17 2.35
N TYR A 270 19.47 -10.94 1.30
CA TYR A 270 19.24 -12.37 1.25
C TYR A 270 20.29 -13.06 0.37
N LYS A 271 20.74 -14.25 0.76
CA LYS A 271 21.68 -15.03 -0.05
C LYS A 271 20.90 -16.05 -0.88
N ILE A 272 20.65 -15.69 -2.14
CA ILE A 272 20.07 -16.59 -3.14
C ILE A 272 21.03 -17.74 -3.46
N THR A 273 20.48 -18.94 -3.52
CA THR A 273 21.12 -20.19 -3.94
C THR A 273 20.07 -21.06 -4.62
N ASP A 274 20.47 -22.08 -5.37
CA ASP A 274 19.54 -23.02 -6.00
C ASP A 274 18.57 -23.67 -4.99
N LYS A 275 19.00 -23.80 -3.72
CA LYS A 275 18.16 -24.35 -2.65
C LYS A 275 17.10 -23.39 -2.15
N THR A 276 17.37 -22.08 -2.17
CA THR A 276 16.40 -21.07 -1.71
C THR A 276 15.44 -20.71 -2.82
N GLY A 277 15.95 -20.62 -4.04
CA GLY A 277 15.30 -19.89 -5.12
C GLY A 277 15.18 -18.40 -4.81
N ASP A 278 14.39 -17.70 -5.62
CA ASP A 278 14.13 -16.25 -5.54
C ASP A 278 13.33 -15.87 -4.27
N VAL A 279 13.50 -14.63 -3.79
CA VAL A 279 12.62 -14.06 -2.75
C VAL A 279 11.27 -13.76 -3.36
N ILE A 280 10.20 -14.24 -2.73
CA ILE A 280 8.82 -14.04 -3.20
C ILE A 280 7.97 -13.21 -2.24
N GLY A 281 8.40 -13.08 -0.98
CA GLY A 281 7.61 -12.47 0.07
C GLY A 281 8.46 -11.70 1.07
N VAL A 282 8.04 -10.47 1.36
CA VAL A 282 8.66 -9.62 2.38
C VAL A 282 7.58 -8.92 3.18
N LYS A 283 7.65 -9.01 4.51
CA LYS A 283 6.74 -8.31 5.42
C LYS A 283 7.49 -7.79 6.64
N ALA A 284 7.18 -6.56 7.06
CA ALA A 284 7.60 -6.06 8.36
C ALA A 284 6.70 -6.69 9.44
N VAL A 285 7.33 -7.30 10.44
CA VAL A 285 6.67 -8.10 11.46
C VAL A 285 7.28 -7.85 12.83
N ASP A 286 6.45 -8.03 13.85
CA ASP A 286 6.81 -8.10 15.27
C ASP A 286 6.70 -9.54 15.78
N ASP A 287 7.27 -9.79 16.95
CA ASP A 287 7.36 -11.13 17.55
C ASP A 287 5.99 -11.80 17.78
N ASP A 288 4.93 -11.00 17.96
CA ASP A 288 3.56 -11.44 18.22
C ASP A 288 2.72 -11.67 16.95
N ASN A 289 3.29 -11.42 15.78
CA ASN A 289 2.59 -11.59 14.52
C ASN A 289 2.58 -13.06 14.08
N GLU A 290 1.56 -13.44 13.31
CA GLU A 290 1.53 -14.68 12.57
C GLU A 290 1.69 -14.40 11.07
N VAL A 291 2.23 -15.36 10.34
CA VAL A 291 2.36 -15.29 8.89
C VAL A 291 1.78 -16.52 8.23
N MET A 292 1.15 -16.32 7.09
CA MET A 292 0.63 -17.38 6.24
C MET A 292 1.45 -17.46 4.96
N ILE A 293 1.81 -18.68 4.61
CA ILE A 293 2.57 -19.05 3.42
C ILE A 293 1.66 -19.94 2.58
N ILE A 294 1.43 -19.57 1.33
CA ILE A 294 0.59 -20.33 0.40
C ILE A 294 1.47 -20.90 -0.70
N THR A 295 1.32 -22.18 -1.01
CA THR A 295 2.02 -22.81 -2.13
C THR A 295 1.21 -22.72 -3.43
N THR A 296 1.86 -22.97 -4.56
CA THR A 296 1.19 -23.06 -5.88
C THR A 296 0.15 -24.18 -5.98
N GLU A 297 0.18 -25.15 -5.08
CA GLU A 297 -0.84 -26.21 -4.96
C GLU A 297 -2.02 -25.81 -4.05
N GLY A 298 -1.99 -24.61 -3.47
CA GLY A 298 -3.02 -24.15 -2.53
C GLY A 298 -2.81 -24.66 -1.10
N ILE A 299 -1.66 -25.24 -0.76
CA ILE A 299 -1.37 -25.60 0.63
C ILE A 299 -1.08 -24.32 1.40
N VAL A 300 -1.89 -24.07 2.44
CA VAL A 300 -1.76 -22.91 3.30
C VAL A 300 -1.13 -23.32 4.63
N ILE A 301 -0.01 -22.68 4.98
CA ILE A 301 0.74 -22.95 6.21
C ILE A 301 0.81 -21.67 7.03
N ARG A 302 0.38 -21.77 8.29
CA ARG A 302 0.43 -20.69 9.28
C ARG A 302 1.61 -20.91 10.22
N LEU A 303 2.40 -19.86 10.45
CA LEU A 303 3.58 -19.88 11.31
C LEU A 303 3.57 -18.67 12.25
N SER A 304 3.94 -18.89 13.51
CA SER A 304 4.25 -17.79 14.43
C SER A 304 5.58 -17.15 14.06
N VAL A 305 5.66 -15.82 14.05
CA VAL A 305 6.91 -15.10 13.79
C VAL A 305 7.95 -15.42 14.87
N SER A 306 7.53 -15.64 16.11
CA SER A 306 8.40 -16.05 17.23
C SER A 306 9.21 -17.33 16.98
N ASP A 307 8.72 -18.21 16.09
CA ASP A 307 9.35 -19.49 15.77
C ASP A 307 10.36 -19.38 14.62
N ILE A 308 10.42 -18.22 13.94
CA ILE A 308 11.30 -17.99 12.80
C ILE A 308 12.65 -17.45 13.30
N SER A 309 13.74 -18.02 12.77
CA SER A 309 15.09 -17.61 13.17
C SER A 309 15.43 -16.19 12.74
N ILE A 310 15.91 -15.40 13.70
CA ILE A 310 16.51 -14.08 13.47
C ILE A 310 17.96 -14.27 13.03
N LEU A 311 18.28 -13.79 11.84
CA LEU A 311 19.58 -13.94 11.20
C LEU A 311 19.98 -12.65 10.49
N GLY A 312 21.29 -12.43 10.35
CA GLY A 312 21.80 -11.26 9.66
C GLY A 312 21.45 -11.21 8.17
N ARG A 313 21.68 -10.06 7.55
CA ARG A 313 21.37 -9.77 6.13
C ARG A 313 21.90 -10.84 5.16
N ILE A 314 23.19 -11.17 5.20
CA ILE A 314 23.82 -12.03 4.17
C ILE A 314 23.71 -13.52 4.53
N THR A 315 22.48 -14.00 4.72
CA THR A 315 22.18 -15.42 5.01
C THR A 315 21.03 -15.92 4.13
N SER A 316 20.90 -17.24 3.99
CA SER A 316 19.86 -17.90 3.18
C SER A 316 18.63 -18.31 4.01
N GLY A 317 18.62 -18.01 5.31
CA GLY A 317 17.54 -18.41 6.20
C GLY A 317 17.50 -19.90 6.54
N VAL A 318 16.40 -20.28 7.20
CA VAL A 318 16.07 -21.65 7.61
C VAL A 318 14.85 -22.13 6.84
N LYS A 319 14.60 -23.45 6.83
CA LYS A 319 13.41 -24.00 6.20
C LYS A 319 12.17 -23.63 7.03
N LEU A 320 11.26 -22.86 6.43
CA LEU A 320 9.97 -22.53 7.03
C LEU A 320 8.95 -23.63 6.72
N ILE A 321 8.97 -24.10 5.47
CA ILE A 321 8.05 -25.15 4.99
C ILE A 321 8.80 -26.22 4.20
N ASN A 322 8.33 -27.45 4.29
CA ASN A 322 8.95 -28.56 3.57
C ASN A 322 8.39 -28.68 2.16
N ILE A 323 9.01 -28.00 1.20
CA ILE A 323 8.73 -28.19 -0.22
C ILE A 323 9.60 -29.32 -0.76
N ASN A 324 9.01 -30.26 -1.49
CA ASN A 324 9.77 -31.31 -2.17
C ASN A 324 10.46 -30.69 -3.40
N SER A 325 11.79 -30.66 -3.40
CA SER A 325 12.60 -30.08 -4.48
C SER A 325 12.45 -30.79 -5.83
N GLU A 326 11.89 -32.01 -5.86
CA GLU A 326 11.58 -32.74 -7.09
C GLU A 326 10.17 -32.43 -7.64
N SER A 327 9.36 -31.70 -6.89
CA SER A 327 8.03 -31.25 -7.30
C SER A 327 8.08 -29.84 -7.85
N ASN A 328 7.20 -29.49 -8.81
CA ASN A 328 7.08 -28.13 -9.36
C ASN A 328 6.33 -27.17 -8.39
N ILE A 329 6.32 -27.48 -7.09
CA ILE A 329 5.59 -26.75 -6.07
C ILE A 329 6.52 -25.65 -5.55
N THR A 330 6.02 -24.42 -5.48
CA THR A 330 6.75 -23.29 -4.88
C THR A 330 5.82 -22.48 -3.99
N VAL A 331 6.38 -21.57 -3.21
CA VAL A 331 5.58 -20.56 -2.49
C VAL A 331 5.03 -19.55 -3.50
N ALA A 332 3.71 -19.40 -3.50
CA ALA A 332 2.99 -18.45 -4.33
C ALA A 332 2.84 -17.08 -3.67
N SER A 333 2.60 -17.04 -2.36
CA SER A 333 2.43 -15.77 -1.63
C SER A 333 2.70 -15.89 -0.13
N VAL A 334 2.97 -14.74 0.50
CA VAL A 334 3.21 -14.61 1.93
C VAL A 334 2.46 -13.42 2.48
N MET A 335 1.75 -13.64 3.58
CA MET A 335 0.86 -12.65 4.18
C MET A 335 1.11 -12.55 5.67
N LYS A 336 1.09 -11.31 6.18
CA LYS A 336 1.04 -11.04 7.61
C LYS A 336 -0.41 -11.18 8.04
N VAL A 337 -0.67 -12.06 8.99
CA VAL A 337 -2.00 -12.24 9.57
C VAL A 337 -2.17 -11.21 10.67
N LYS A 338 -3.16 -10.33 10.54
CA LYS A 338 -3.48 -9.34 11.59
C LYS A 338 -4.22 -9.93 12.79
N GLU A 339 -4.80 -11.12 12.61
CA GLU A 339 -5.52 -11.88 13.63
C GLU A 339 -4.69 -13.12 14.02
N SER A 340 -3.95 -13.04 15.13
CA SER A 340 -3.32 -14.23 15.71
C SER A 340 -4.35 -15.04 16.50
N GLU A 341 -4.25 -16.37 16.52
CA GLU A 341 -5.14 -17.21 17.33
C GLU A 341 -4.92 -17.00 18.85
N ALA A 342 -3.79 -16.38 19.21
CA ALA A 342 -3.41 -16.09 20.58
C ALA A 342 -4.05 -14.82 21.16
N ASN A 343 -4.49 -13.88 20.31
CA ASN A 343 -5.01 -12.59 20.77
C ASN A 343 -6.48 -12.68 21.13
N THR A 344 -6.86 -12.06 22.26
CA THR A 344 -8.29 -11.91 22.59
C THR A 344 -8.92 -10.90 21.63
N ASP A 345 -10.21 -11.03 21.30
CA ASP A 345 -10.94 -10.04 20.49
C ASP A 345 -10.76 -8.60 21.04
N GLU A 346 -10.65 -8.45 22.36
CA GLU A 346 -10.36 -7.17 23.04
C GLU A 346 -8.97 -6.60 22.68
N GLU A 347 -7.95 -7.43 22.54
CA GLU A 347 -6.58 -7.01 22.16
C GLU A 347 -6.52 -6.64 20.67
N ILE A 348 -7.19 -7.42 19.81
CA ILE A 348 -7.26 -7.12 18.38
C ILE A 348 -7.95 -5.77 18.17
N ILE A 349 -9.08 -5.55 18.83
CA ILE A 349 -9.80 -4.27 18.78
C ILE A 349 -8.91 -3.14 19.27
N ARG A 350 -8.21 -3.31 20.39
CA ARG A 350 -7.32 -2.28 20.92
C ARG A 350 -6.17 -1.94 19.96
N ASN A 351 -5.62 -2.93 19.27
CA ASN A 351 -4.58 -2.70 18.27
C ASN A 351 -5.15 -2.00 17.03
N LEU A 352 -6.32 -2.40 16.58
CA LEU A 352 -7.02 -1.73 15.47
C LEU A 352 -7.43 -0.29 15.81
N GLU A 353 -7.84 -0.02 17.05
CA GLU A 353 -8.13 1.32 17.55
C GLU A 353 -6.86 2.18 17.56
N LYS A 354 -5.73 1.63 18.01
CA LYS A 354 -4.42 2.33 17.92
C LYS A 354 -4.02 2.63 16.48
N GLU A 355 -4.16 1.67 15.57
CA GLU A 355 -3.88 1.89 14.14
C GLU A 355 -4.77 3.01 13.57
N LEU A 356 -6.05 3.03 13.95
CA LEU A 356 -7.00 4.08 13.57
C LEU A 356 -6.63 5.46 14.17
N ASP A 357 -6.11 5.50 15.40
CA ASP A 357 -5.68 6.73 16.08
C ASP A 357 -4.33 7.27 15.54
N GLU A 358 -3.38 6.40 15.17
CA GLU A 358 -2.11 6.80 14.54
C GLU A 358 -2.30 7.44 13.16
N GLU A 359 -3.38 7.09 12.46
CA GLU A 359 -3.82 7.81 11.26
C GLU A 359 -4.28 9.24 11.58
N ASP A 360 -4.77 9.51 12.79
CA ASP A 360 -5.24 10.82 13.23
C ASP A 360 -4.08 11.74 13.69
N ASP A 361 -3.14 11.20 14.48
CA ASP A 361 -2.11 11.96 15.21
C ASP A 361 -0.90 12.43 14.37
N GLY A 362 -1.13 12.69 13.07
CA GLY A 362 -0.20 13.42 12.20
C GLY A 362 -0.08 14.92 12.53
N THR A 363 -0.36 15.32 13.76
CA THR A 363 -0.32 16.69 14.32
C THR A 363 1.09 17.04 14.82
N GLY A 364 2.11 16.73 14.02
CA GLY A 364 3.43 17.32 14.23
C GLY A 364 3.57 18.51 13.30
N GLU A 365 3.47 19.72 13.87
CA GLU A 365 3.76 21.03 13.28
C GLU A 365 4.39 20.95 11.88
N ALA A 366 3.63 21.38 10.87
CA ALA A 366 4.23 21.81 9.62
C ALA A 366 5.05 23.06 9.95
N GLU A 367 6.31 22.86 10.33
CA GLU A 367 7.30 23.92 10.26
C GLU A 367 7.32 24.38 8.80
N GLU A 368 6.82 25.59 8.61
CA GLU A 368 6.84 26.35 7.37
C GLU A 368 8.30 26.70 7.09
N TYR A 369 9.02 25.79 6.42
CA TYR A 369 10.33 26.10 5.88
C TYR A 369 10.12 26.94 4.62
N ALA A 370 10.44 28.22 4.74
CA ALA A 370 10.46 29.18 3.65
C ALA A 370 11.30 28.63 2.48
N GLU A 371 10.77 28.76 1.27
CA GLU A 371 11.54 28.64 0.04
C GLU A 371 12.56 29.79 0.02
N ASP A 372 13.83 29.49 0.29
CA ASP A 372 14.93 30.39 -0.05
C ASP A 372 15.10 30.36 -1.58
N GLU A 373 14.53 31.37 -2.25
CA GLU A 373 14.93 31.76 -3.60
C GLU A 373 16.37 32.32 -3.51
N GLU A 374 17.37 31.50 -3.82
CA GLU A 374 18.72 32.02 -4.09
C GLU A 374 18.75 32.70 -5.46
N ASP A 375 18.85 34.03 -5.41
CA ASP A 375 19.34 34.93 -6.45
C ASP A 375 20.58 34.35 -7.18
N THR A 376 20.40 33.92 -8.42
CA THR A 376 21.53 33.81 -9.36
C THR A 376 21.94 35.22 -9.80
N LYS A 377 23.00 35.74 -9.18
CA LYS A 377 23.79 36.84 -9.75
C LYS A 377 24.67 36.31 -10.87
N ASP A 378 24.58 36.98 -12.01
CA ASP A 378 25.55 36.94 -13.09
C ASP A 378 26.98 37.11 -12.57
N ASP A 379 27.87 36.23 -13.02
CA ASP A 379 29.30 36.51 -13.17
C ASP A 379 29.80 35.70 -14.38
N ASP A 380 29.56 36.25 -15.57
CA ASP A 380 30.33 35.93 -16.78
C ASP A 380 31.76 36.44 -16.57
N LEU A 381 32.77 35.58 -16.58
CA LEU A 381 34.14 35.93 -16.99
C LEU A 381 34.98 34.67 -17.31
N MET A 382 35.25 34.54 -18.61
CA MET A 382 36.46 34.03 -19.28
C MET A 382 36.76 32.53 -19.27
N GLU A 383 36.60 31.94 -20.45
CA GLU A 383 37.42 30.80 -20.90
C GLU A 383 38.31 31.29 -22.05
N ASP A 384 39.62 31.35 -21.77
CA ASP A 384 40.69 31.59 -22.74
C ASP A 384 41.28 30.22 -23.10
N SER A 385 41.38 29.93 -24.40
CA SER A 385 42.25 28.88 -24.94
C SER A 385 42.57 29.15 -26.41
N PRO A 386 43.77 28.79 -26.88
CA PRO A 386 44.49 29.60 -27.85
C PRO A 386 44.54 29.01 -29.27
N GLU A 387 44.83 29.93 -30.19
CA GLU A 387 45.57 29.84 -31.46
C GLU A 387 45.54 28.51 -32.25
N ASP A 388 45.05 28.60 -33.49
CA ASP A 388 45.87 28.21 -34.64
C ASP A 388 45.51 29.05 -35.87
N THR A 389 46.57 29.40 -36.59
CA THR A 389 46.74 30.35 -37.69
C THR A 389 46.44 29.79 -39.08
N ASP A 390 46.15 30.74 -39.98
CA ASP A 390 46.49 30.82 -41.41
C ASP A 390 45.62 30.17 -42.52
N GLU A 391 45.57 30.97 -43.61
CA GLU A 391 45.06 30.76 -44.99
C GLU A 391 43.52 30.93 -45.17
N ASP A 392 42.99 31.77 -46.05
CA ASP A 392 43.55 32.40 -47.25
C ASP A 392 42.69 33.58 -47.75
N SER A 393 43.31 34.36 -48.63
CA SER A 393 42.82 35.52 -49.38
C SER A 393 41.79 35.24 -50.48
N GLU A 394 41.26 36.34 -51.08
CA GLU A 394 40.40 36.49 -52.28
C GLU A 394 38.89 36.52 -51.94
N GLU A 395 38.09 37.56 -52.21
CA GLU A 395 38.06 38.65 -53.21
C GLU A 395 37.44 39.93 -52.61
#